data_AF-A0A8H9J4Q2-F1
#
_entry.id   AF-A0A8H9J4Q2-F1
#
_cell.length_a   1.000
_cell.length_b   1.000
_cell.length_c   1.000
_cell.angle_alpha   90.00
_cell.angle_beta   90.00
_cell.angle_gamma   90.00
#
_symmetry.space_group_name_H-M   'P 1'
#
loop_
_entity.id
_entity.type
_entity.pdbx_description
1 polymer ?
#
loop_
_entity_poly.entity_id
_entity_poly.type
_entity_poly.pdbx_seq_one_letter_code
_entity_poly.pdbx_strand_id
1 'polypeptide(L)' 'MVITTGPDGSLWCTSRSDALVRITDDGVTEFPLPDRTARPHAVAADPAGGCWFTEWGAWWCAKTEPWR' A
#
# COMPACT_ATOMS: atom_id res chain seq x y z
N MET A 1 10.40 2.84 -3.04
CA MET A 1 9.14 3.48 -3.44
C MET A 1 8.72 2.85 -4.75
N VAL A 2 7.58 2.16 -4.73
CA VAL A 2 6.95 1.52 -5.89
C VAL A 2 5.53 2.06 -5.99
N ILE A 3 5.01 2.16 -7.21
CA ILE A 3 3.63 2.62 -7.49
C ILE A 3 2.95 1.67 -8.48
N THR A 4 1.66 1.48 -8.33
CA THR A 4 0.81 0.67 -9.20
C THR A 4 -0.54 1.34 -9.40
N THR A 5 -1.15 1.11 -10.56
CA THR A 5 -2.53 1.54 -10.85
C THR A 5 -3.52 0.49 -10.37
N GLY A 6 -4.60 0.94 -9.75
CA GLY A 6 -5.81 0.17 -9.48
C GLY A 6 -6.81 0.23 -10.63
N PRO A 7 -7.76 -0.71 -10.70
CA PRO A 7 -8.74 -0.78 -11.79
C PRO A 7 -9.80 0.33 -11.74
N ASP A 8 -9.93 1.02 -10.60
CA ASP A 8 -10.77 2.21 -10.43
C ASP A 8 -10.07 3.51 -10.85
N GLY A 9 -8.86 3.43 -11.41
CA GLY A 9 -8.03 4.59 -11.73
C GLY A 9 -7.25 5.15 -10.55
N SER A 10 -7.38 4.58 -9.35
CA SER A 10 -6.58 4.98 -8.19
C SER A 10 -5.13 4.51 -8.33
N LEU A 11 -4.21 5.19 -7.64
CA LEU A 11 -2.82 4.77 -7.54
C LEU A 11 -2.52 4.31 -6.12
N TRP A 12 -1.76 3.22 -6.00
CA TRP A 12 -1.22 2.74 -4.74
C TRP A 12 0.29 2.85 -4.75
N CYS A 13 0.90 3.40 -3.71
CA CYS A 13 2.36 3.47 -3.58
C CYS A 13 2.87 3.19 -2.17
N THR A 14 4.15 2.80 -2.09
CA THR A 14 4.87 2.61 -0.82
C THR A 14 5.59 3.90 -0.41
N SER A 15 5.38 4.33 0.83
CA SER A 15 5.98 5.53 1.43
C SER A 15 7.27 5.18 2.19
N ARG A 16 8.19 6.16 2.32
CA ARG A 16 9.40 6.02 3.15
C ARG A 16 9.12 6.11 4.65
N SER A 17 7.89 6.44 5.04
CA SER A 17 7.44 6.60 6.42
C SER A 17 6.71 5.35 6.95
N ASP A 18 7.03 4.18 6.39
CA ASP A 18 6.39 2.89 6.70
C ASP A 18 4.85 2.95 6.59
N ALA A 19 4.39 3.37 5.41
CA ALA A 19 2.99 3.52 5.07
C ALA A 19 2.69 3.09 3.63
N LEU A 20 1.43 2.78 3.36
CA LEU A 20 0.86 2.67 2.03
C LEU A 20 0.11 3.96 1.72
N VAL A 21 0.13 4.41 0.49
CA VAL A 21 -0.56 5.63 0.07
C VAL A 21 -1.51 5.29 -1.06
N ARG A 22 -2.76 5.73 -0.96
CA ARG A 22 -3.74 5.68 -2.05
C ARG A 22 -3.96 7.10 -2.56
N ILE A 23 -3.92 7.26 -3.88
CA ILE A 23 -4.18 8.51 -4.57
C ILE A 23 -5.39 8.30 -5.47
N THR A 24 -6.40 9.15 -5.34
CA THR A 24 -7.59 9.21 -6.20
C THR A 24 -7.76 10.64 -6.72
N ASP A 25 -8.72 10.86 -7.60
CA ASP A 25 -9.08 12.23 -8.04
C ASP A 25 -9.59 13.11 -6.89
N ASP A 26 -10.11 12.48 -5.82
CA ASP A 26 -10.59 13.16 -4.61
C ASP A 26 -9.46 13.55 -3.65
N GLY A 27 -8.26 12.97 -3.80
CA GLY A 27 -7.10 13.32 -2.99
C GLY A 27 -6.18 12.16 -2.62
N VAL A 28 -5.43 12.35 -1.52
CA VAL A 28 -4.39 11.42 -1.05
C VAL A 28 -4.73 10.92 0.34
N THR A 29 -4.70 9.59 0.53
CA THR A 29 -4.90 8.93 1.83
C THR A 29 -3.67 8.10 2.18
N GLU A 30 -3.10 8.33 3.35
CA GLU A 30 -2.00 7.53 3.90
C GLU A 30 -2.52 6.48 4.89
N PHE A 31 -2.03 5.25 4.76
CA PHE A 31 -2.33 4.11 5.62
C PHE A 31 -1.04 3.69 6.32
N PRO A 32 -0.82 4.14 7.58
CA PRO A 32 0.38 3.80 8.32
C PRO A 32 0.40 2.30 8.65
N LEU A 33 1.55 1.65 8.46
CA LEU A 33 1.71 0.25 8.83
C LEU A 33 1.81 0.11 10.35
N PRO A 34 1.27 -0.97 10.94
CA PRO A 34 1.41 -1.25 12.37
C PRO A 34 2.88 -1.39 12.79
N ASP A 35 3.70 -2.04 11.96
CA ASP A 35 5.14 -2.13 12.14
C ASP A 35 5.85 -0.98 11.41
N ARG A 36 6.48 -0.10 12.17
CA ARG A 36 7.28 1.03 11.68
C ARG A 36 8.69 0.65 11.22
N THR A 37 8.97 -0.65 11.14
CA THR A 37 10.19 -1.22 10.59
C THR A 37 9.91 -2.16 9.40
N ALA A 38 8.65 -2.24 8.97
CA ALA A 38 8.17 -3.06 7.86
C ALA A 38 8.91 -2.79 6.54
N ARG A 39 9.25 -1.53 6.26
CA ARG A 39 9.95 -1.11 5.04
C ARG A 39 9.27 -1.66 3.78
N PRO A 40 8.05 -1.20 3.46
CA PRO A 40 7.27 -1.71 2.34
C PRO A 40 8.01 -1.47 1.01
N HIS A 41 8.26 -2.55 0.28
CA HIS A 41 9.12 -2.55 -0.91
C HIS A 41 8.31 -2.52 -2.21
N ALA A 42 7.45 -3.51 -2.43
CA ALA A 42 6.58 -3.59 -3.60
C ALA A 42 5.10 -3.48 -3.20
N VAL A 43 4.27 -3.01 -4.13
CA VAL A 43 2.82 -2.89 -4.00
C VAL A 43 2.13 -3.36 -5.27
N ALA A 44 0.97 -4.01 -5.14
CA ALA A 44 0.09 -4.41 -6.24
C ALA A 44 -1.36 -4.07 -5.88
N ALA A 45 -2.11 -3.42 -6.77
CA ALA A 45 -3.50 -3.08 -6.51
C ALA A 45 -4.37 -4.35 -6.48
N ASP A 46 -5.33 -4.40 -5.56
CA ASP A 46 -6.37 -5.44 -5.51
C ASP A 46 -7.60 -4.96 -6.28
N PRO A 47 -8.15 -5.75 -7.23
CA PRO A 47 -9.42 -5.44 -7.88
C PRO A 47 -10.60 -5.19 -6.94
N ALA A 48 -10.55 -5.67 -5.70
CA ALA A 48 -11.54 -5.38 -4.67
C ALA A 48 -11.39 -3.98 -4.02
N GLY A 49 -10.42 -3.16 -4.45
CA GLY A 49 -10.22 -1.78 -3.98
C GLY A 49 -9.15 -1.59 -2.91
N GLY A 50 -8.42 -2.65 -2.54
CA GLY A 50 -7.27 -2.61 -1.63
C GLY A 50 -5.92 -2.68 -2.34
N CYS A 51 -4.87 -3.06 -1.61
CA CYS A 51 -3.59 -3.45 -2.21
C CYS A 51 -2.88 -4.58 -1.46
N TRP A 52 -1.99 -5.26 -2.17
CA TRP A 52 -1.02 -6.19 -1.62
C TRP A 52 0.33 -5.50 -1.54
N PHE A 53 1.13 -5.83 -0.53
CA PHE A 53 2.47 -5.29 -0.42
C PHE A 53 3.44 -6.31 0.19
N THR A 54 4.73 -6.06 -0.03
CA THR A 54 5.81 -6.87 0.53
C THR A 54 6.68 -6.03 1.44
N GLU A 55 7.11 -6.62 2.55
CA GLU A 55 7.94 -5.97 3.54
C GLU A 55 9.37 -6.51 3.42
N TRP A 56 10.34 -5.63 3.23
CA TRP A 56 11.75 -6.03 3.24
C TRP A 56 12.23 -6.38 4.65
N GLY A 57 11.62 -5.80 5.69
CA GLY A 57 11.99 -6.04 7.09
C GLY A 57 11.57 -7.42 7.62
N ALA A 58 10.49 -7.99 7.07
CA ALA A 58 9.81 -9.14 7.68
C ALA A 58 9.86 -10.45 6.86
N TRP A 59 10.48 -10.46 5.67
CA TRP A 59 10.55 -11.63 4.79
C TRP A 59 9.16 -12.25 4.46
N TRP A 60 8.09 -11.45 4.45
CA TRP A 60 6.69 -11.88 4.26
C TRP A 60 5.92 -10.97 3.29
N CYS A 61 4.89 -11.52 2.62
CA CYS A 61 3.94 -10.79 1.76
C CYS A 61 2.60 -10.60 2.49
N ALA A 62 2.18 -9.36 2.76
CA ALA A 62 0.94 -9.07 3.49
C ALA A 62 -0.14 -8.47 2.57
N LYS A 63 -1.41 -8.79 2.85
CA LYS A 63 -2.57 -8.15 2.22
C LYS A 63 -3.05 -7.00 3.10
N THR A 64 -3.48 -5.88 2.52
CA THR A 64 -4.39 -5.00 3.26
C THR A 64 -5.71 -5.74 3.44
N GLU A 65 -6.06 -6.10 4.66
CA GLU A 65 -7.47 -6.38 4.97
C GLU A 65 -8.28 -5.10 4.78
N PRO A 66 -9.58 -5.18 4.43
CA PRO A 66 -10.43 -4.00 4.41
C PRO A 66 -10.53 -3.47 5.85
N TRP A 67 -9.72 -2.45 6.13
CA TRP A 67 -9.59 -1.84 7.44
C TRP A 67 -10.96 -1.33 7.90
N ARG A 68 -11.40 -1.83 9.07
CA ARG A 68 -12.50 -1.23 9.83
C ARG A 68 -11.99 0.02 10.54
#